data_AF-A0A952D484-F1
#
_entry.id   AF-A0A952D484-F1
#
_cell.length_a   1.000
_cell.length_b   1.000
_cell.length_c   1.000
_cell.angle_alpha   90.00
_cell.angle_beta   90.00
_cell.angle_gamma   90.00
#
_symmetry.space_group_name_H-M   'P 1'
#
loop_
_entity.id
_entity.type
_entity.pdbx_description
1 polymer ?
#
loop_
_entity_poly.entity_id
_entity_poly.type
_entity_poly.pdbx_seq_one_letter_code
_entity_poly.pdbx_strand_id
1 'polypeptide(L)'
;MTLLACSGPNVQQSIYWAIGFGHVLAWAGGVLTCLMVRDMLRARRFGWTIPPALVFLAFHPAWWISAWNGDCGSAKIDLSIVSMAAFVGLYVAHLKWLAKLSA
;
A
#
# COMPACT_ATOMS: atom_id res chain seq x y z
N MET A 1 19.18 -21.32 -5.82
CA MET A 1 20.43 -20.74 -5.28
C MET A 1 20.18 -19.27 -4.97
N THR A 2 19.79 -18.96 -3.73
CA THR A 2 19.44 -17.60 -3.25
C THR A 2 19.89 -17.39 -1.80
N LEU A 3 20.90 -18.14 -1.36
CA LEU A 3 21.37 -18.15 0.04
C LEU A 3 22.49 -17.13 0.33
N LEU A 4 23.06 -16.49 -0.70
CA LEU A 4 24.19 -15.57 -0.53
C LEU A 4 23.78 -14.11 -0.26
N ALA A 5 22.59 -13.67 -0.69
CA ALA A 5 22.14 -12.29 -0.44
C ALA A 5 21.65 -12.08 1.01
N CYS A 6 21.08 -13.12 1.62
CA CYS A 6 20.57 -13.10 3.00
C CYS A 6 21.50 -13.84 3.97
N SER A 7 22.81 -13.65 3.81
CA SER A 7 23.81 -14.17 4.74
C SER A 7 24.71 -13.02 5.22
N GLY A 8 24.70 -12.76 6.52
CA GLY A 8 25.49 -11.69 7.13
C GLY A 8 24.93 -11.21 8.46
N PRO A 9 25.70 -10.41 9.22
CA PRO A 9 25.19 -9.76 10.42
C PRO A 9 24.01 -8.84 10.05
N ASN A 10 23.00 -8.77 10.93
CA ASN A 10 21.79 -7.94 10.80
C ASN A 10 20.76 -8.35 9.72
N VAL A 11 20.94 -9.45 8.99
CA VAL A 11 19.95 -9.90 7.98
C VAL A 11 18.56 -10.10 8.59
N GLN A 12 18.47 -10.74 9.78
CA GLN A 12 17.17 -10.90 10.43
C GLN A 12 16.51 -9.55 10.74
N GLN A 13 17.27 -8.56 11.20
CA GLN A 13 16.75 -7.24 11.49
C GLN A 13 16.19 -6.57 10.23
N SER A 14 16.91 -6.66 9.10
CA SER A 14 16.44 -6.14 7.81
C SER A 14 15.15 -6.82 7.34
N ILE A 15 15.04 -8.13 7.52
CA ILE A 15 13.83 -8.90 7.17
C ILE A 15 12.65 -8.44 8.02
N TYR A 16 12.80 -8.38 9.35
CA TYR A 16 11.73 -7.91 10.24
C TYR A 16 11.33 -6.47 9.95
N TRP A 17 12.30 -5.61 9.64
CA TRP A 17 12.06 -4.24 9.22
C TRP A 17 11.24 -4.19 7.93
N ALA A 18 11.62 -4.93 6.89
CA ALA A 18 10.89 -4.97 5.62
C ALA A 18 9.45 -5.48 5.80
N ILE A 19 9.24 -6.49 6.64
CA ILE A 19 7.91 -7.01 6.98
C ILE A 19 7.08 -5.91 7.66
N GLY A 20 7.60 -5.30 8.72
CA GLY A 20 6.92 -4.25 9.46
C GLY A 20 6.60 -3.05 8.58
N PHE A 21 7.58 -2.57 7.80
CA PHE A 21 7.42 -1.46 6.87
C PHE A 21 6.31 -1.73 5.85
N GLY A 22 6.33 -2.90 5.20
CA GLY A 22 5.29 -3.28 4.25
C GLY A 22 3.89 -3.26 4.86
N HIS A 23 3.72 -3.81 6.07
CA HIS A 23 2.43 -3.78 6.76
C HIS A 23 1.99 -2.37 7.12
N VAL A 24 2.88 -1.51 7.61
CA VAL A 24 2.56 -0.10 7.93
C VAL A 24 2.02 0.62 6.69
N LEU A 25 2.65 0.46 5.52
CA LEU A 25 2.17 1.05 4.28
C LEU A 25 0.82 0.47 3.84
N ALA A 26 0.62 -0.84 4.01
CA ALA A 26 -0.68 -1.47 3.72
C ALA A 26 -1.80 -0.89 4.60
N TRP A 27 -1.55 -0.73 5.90
CA TRP A 27 -2.50 -0.11 6.83
C TRP A 27 -2.78 1.35 6.47
N ALA A 28 -1.76 2.11 6.09
CA ALA A 28 -1.93 3.49 5.63
C ALA A 28 -2.82 3.56 4.37
N GLY A 29 -2.63 2.65 3.40
CA GLY A 29 -3.53 2.50 2.24
C GLY A 29 -4.96 2.14 2.65
N GLY A 30 -5.13 1.29 3.67
CA GLY A 30 -6.42 0.98 4.28
C GLY A 30 -7.10 2.22 4.88
N VAL A 31 -6.34 3.05 5.61
CA VAL A 31 -6.86 4.32 6.16
C VAL A 31 -7.30 5.26 5.04
N LEU A 32 -6.51 5.43 3.98
CA LEU A 32 -6.88 6.25 2.83
C LEU A 32 -8.17 5.74 2.17
N THR A 33 -8.31 4.43 2.03
CA THR A 33 -9.53 3.80 1.50
C THR A 33 -10.74 4.10 2.38
N CYS A 34 -10.60 3.97 3.70
CA CYS A 34 -11.66 4.32 4.66
C CYS A 34 -12.06 5.79 4.60
N LEU A 35 -11.10 6.71 4.43
CA LEU A 35 -11.37 8.13 4.27
C LEU A 35 -12.19 8.40 3.00
N MET A 36 -11.84 7.77 1.88
CA MET A 36 -12.62 7.88 0.63
C MET A 36 -14.05 7.37 0.79
N VAL A 37 -14.24 6.23 1.48
CA VAL A 37 -15.58 5.70 1.77
C VAL A 37 -16.36 6.68 2.65
N ARG A 38 -15.74 7.18 3.72
CA ARG A 38 -16.37 8.17 4.62
C ARG A 38 -16.82 9.41 3.85
N ASP A 39 -15.99 9.93 2.95
CA ASP A 39 -16.29 11.13 2.18
C ASP A 39 -17.43 10.88 1.18
N MET A 40 -17.48 9.71 0.53
CA MET A 40 -18.63 9.30 -0.31
C MET A 40 -19.92 9.16 0.47
N LEU A 41 -19.87 8.57 1.67
CA LEU A 41 -21.05 8.44 2.53
C LEU A 41 -21.56 9.81 2.99
N ARG A 42 -20.67 10.72 3.36
CA ARG A 42 -21.01 12.10 3.75
C ARG A 42 -21.64 12.88 2.60
N ALA A 43 -21.07 12.78 1.41
CA ALA A 43 -21.60 13.44 0.21
C ALA A 43 -22.83 12.73 -0.37
N ARG A 44 -23.14 11.51 0.07
CA ARG A 44 -24.14 10.60 -0.53
C ARG A 44 -23.91 10.41 -2.05
N ARG A 45 -22.64 10.34 -2.45
CA ARG A 45 -22.22 10.15 -3.85
C ARG A 45 -21.24 8.98 -3.92
N PHE A 46 -21.60 7.95 -4.66
CA PHE A 46 -20.72 6.81 -4.92
C PHE A 46 -19.94 7.04 -6.21
N GLY A 47 -18.64 6.81 -6.18
CA GLY A 47 -17.72 7.12 -7.28
C GLY A 47 -16.83 5.94 -7.67
N TRP A 48 -16.11 6.14 -8.78
CA TRP A 48 -15.25 5.12 -9.39
C TRP A 48 -13.98 4.81 -8.59
N THR A 49 -13.66 5.57 -7.53
CA THR A 49 -12.36 5.49 -6.87
C THR A 49 -12.25 4.37 -5.83
N ILE A 50 -13.36 3.79 -5.35
CA ILE A 50 -13.32 2.69 -4.36
C ILE A 50 -12.85 1.37 -4.97
N PRO A 51 -13.36 0.89 -6.11
CA PRO A 51 -12.88 -0.35 -6.72
C PRO A 51 -11.35 -0.43 -6.90
N PRO A 52 -10.65 0.56 -7.48
CA PRO A 52 -9.19 0.51 -7.60
C PRO A 52 -8.49 0.58 -6.23
N ALA A 53 -9.04 1.29 -5.24
CA ALA A 53 -8.48 1.31 -3.89
C ALA A 53 -8.51 -0.08 -3.24
N LEU A 54 -9.62 -0.80 -3.40
CA LEU A 54 -9.75 -2.18 -2.92
C LEU A 54 -8.77 -3.13 -3.64
N VAL A 55 -8.58 -2.97 -4.95
CA VAL A 55 -7.60 -3.75 -5.71
C VAL A 55 -6.18 -3.47 -5.20
N PHE A 56 -5.78 -2.20 -5.04
CA PHE A 56 -4.47 -1.87 -4.52
C PHE A 56 -4.25 -2.41 -3.10
N LEU A 57 -5.28 -2.43 -2.26
CA LEU A 57 -5.19 -2.95 -0.90
C LEU A 57 -5.05 -4.48 -0.90
N ALA A 58 -5.89 -5.17 -1.68
CA ALA A 58 -5.91 -6.62 -1.78
C ALA A 58 -4.61 -7.17 -2.36
N PHE A 59 -4.02 -6.48 -3.34
CA PHE A 59 -2.78 -6.88 -4.00
C PHE A 59 -1.53 -6.17 -3.42
N HIS A 60 -1.63 -5.59 -2.23
CA HIS A 60 -0.48 -4.91 -1.61
C HIS A 60 0.68 -5.89 -1.34
N PRO A 61 1.96 -5.52 -1.60
CA PRO A 61 3.13 -6.39 -1.41
C PRO A 61 3.35 -6.91 0.01
N ALA A 62 2.74 -6.26 0.99
CA ALA A 62 2.73 -6.71 2.38
C ALA A 62 2.20 -8.15 2.54
N TRP A 63 1.21 -8.54 1.72
CA TRP A 63 0.54 -9.84 1.83
C TRP A 63 1.22 -10.91 1.00
N TRP A 64 1.72 -10.56 -0.19
CA TRP A 64 2.09 -11.53 -1.22
C TRP A 64 3.60 -11.70 -1.40
N ILE A 65 4.40 -10.66 -1.10
CA ILE A 65 5.85 -10.73 -1.26
C ILE A 65 6.46 -11.20 0.07
N SER A 66 7.24 -12.28 0.03
CA SER A 66 8.00 -12.74 1.20
C SER A 66 9.27 -11.93 1.37
N ALA A 67 9.59 -11.55 2.61
CA ALA A 67 10.89 -10.96 2.95
C ALA A 67 11.96 -12.03 3.29
N TRP A 68 11.55 -13.28 3.46
CA TRP A 68 12.43 -14.39 3.88
C TRP A 68 13.16 -15.06 2.72
N ASN A 69 12.70 -14.82 1.49
CA ASN A 69 13.19 -15.52 0.31
C ASN A 69 13.81 -14.52 -0.67
N GLY A 70 14.98 -14.85 -1.21
CA GLY A 70 15.59 -14.09 -2.31
C GLY A 70 16.43 -12.91 -1.82
N ASP A 71 15.84 -11.72 -1.73
CA ASP A 71 16.52 -10.42 -1.63
C ASP A 71 16.37 -9.74 -0.26
N CYS A 72 16.02 -10.53 0.76
CA CYS A 72 15.88 -10.10 2.16
C CYS A 72 14.86 -8.98 2.38
N GLY A 73 13.87 -8.87 1.48
CA GLY A 73 12.76 -7.94 1.61
C GLY A 73 12.96 -6.60 0.89
N SER A 74 14.03 -6.42 0.11
CA SER A 74 14.22 -5.21 -0.69
C SER A 74 13.04 -4.97 -1.63
N ALA A 75 12.64 -5.98 -2.41
CA ALA A 75 11.48 -5.89 -3.29
C ALA A 75 10.17 -5.63 -2.54
N LYS A 76 10.01 -6.18 -1.31
CA LYS A 76 8.84 -5.87 -0.47
C LYS A 76 8.79 -4.37 -0.16
N ILE A 77 9.92 -3.76 0.19
CA ILE A 77 10.00 -2.32 0.49
C ILE A 77 9.70 -1.50 -0.76
N ASP A 78 10.43 -1.73 -1.85
CA ASP A 78 10.31 -0.94 -3.09
C ASP A 78 8.89 -0.99 -3.66
N LEU A 79 8.31 -2.20 -3.75
CA LEU A 79 6.94 -2.35 -4.24
C LEU A 79 5.91 -1.75 -3.27
N SER A 80 6.15 -1.77 -1.96
CA SER A 80 5.24 -1.12 -1.00
C SER A 80 5.25 0.40 -1.19
N ILE A 81 6.42 1.00 -1.45
CA ILE A 81 6.54 2.45 -1.75
C ILE A 81 5.77 2.79 -3.03
N VAL A 82 5.94 2.00 -4.10
CA VAL A 82 5.20 2.19 -5.36
C VAL A 82 3.68 2.06 -5.15
N SER A 83 3.24 1.05 -4.38
CA SER A 83 1.83 0.86 -4.05
C SER A 83 1.27 2.05 -3.26
N MET A 84 2.02 2.57 -2.28
CA MET A 84 1.61 3.73 -1.51
C MET A 84 1.54 5.00 -2.37
N ALA A 85 2.47 5.20 -3.30
CA ALA A 85 2.40 6.31 -4.26
C ALA A 85 1.12 6.22 -5.12
N ALA A 86 0.72 5.02 -5.55
CA ALA A 86 -0.53 4.80 -6.26
C ALA A 86 -1.76 5.11 -5.40
N PHE A 87 -1.77 4.72 -4.12
CA PHE A 87 -2.83 5.08 -3.17
C PHE A 87 -2.97 6.59 -3.00
N VAL A 88 -1.85 7.31 -2.81
CA VAL A 88 -1.84 8.76 -2.67
C VAL A 88 -2.38 9.42 -3.95
N GLY A 89 -1.93 8.97 -5.12
CA GLY A 89 -2.42 9.47 -6.40
C GLY A 89 -3.93 9.27 -6.56
N LEU A 90 -4.44 8.09 -6.20
CA LEU A 90 -5.87 7.78 -6.21
C LEU A 90 -6.66 8.64 -5.22
N TYR A 91 -6.12 8.88 -4.02
CA TYR A 91 -6.75 9.74 -3.02
C TYR A 91 -6.84 11.20 -3.49
N VAL A 92 -5.79 11.73 -4.13
CA VAL A 92 -5.81 13.07 -4.74
C VAL A 92 -6.85 13.13 -5.87
N ALA A 93 -6.95 12.10 -6.71
CA ALA A 93 -7.97 12.02 -7.75
C ALA A 93 -9.39 12.00 -7.16
N HIS A 94 -9.58 11.28 -6.06
CA HIS A 94 -10.84 11.25 -5.30
C HIS A 94 -11.25 12.64 -4.80
N LEU A 95 -10.34 13.36 -4.15
CA LEU A 95 -10.63 14.72 -3.65
C LEU A 95 -10.99 15.67 -4.80
N LYS A 96 -10.27 15.63 -5.92
CA LYS A 96 -10.57 16.45 -7.10
C LYS A 96 -11.93 16.12 -7.71
N TRP A 97 -12.28 14.83 -7.77
CA TRP A 97 -13.59 14.38 -8.25
C TRP A 97 -14.71 14.86 -7.33
N LEU A 98 -14.54 14.71 -6.01
CA LEU A 98 -15.56 15.11 -5.03
C LEU A 98 -15.78 16.63 -5.02
N ALA A 99 -14.71 17.42 -5.16
CA ALA A 99 -14.79 18.87 -5.26
C ALA A 99 -15.63 19.33 -6.47
N LYS A 100 -15.47 18.66 -7.63
CA LYS A 100 -16.25 18.96 -8.85
C LYS A 100 -17.74 18.65 -8.71
N LEU A 101 -18.11 17.75 -7.80
CA LEU A 101 -19.51 17.40 -7.54
C LEU A 101 -20.17 18.31 -6.49
N SER A 102 -19.37 19.08 -5.76
CA SER A 102 -19.82 20.00 -4.72
C SER A 102 -19.93 21.45 -5.19
N ALA A 103 -19.51 21.73 -6.43
CA ALA A 103 -19.62 23.01 -7.13
C ALA A 103 -20.88 23.01 -8.02
#